data_AF-A0AAU8XXF4-F1
#
_entry.id   AF-A0AAU8XXF4-F1
#
_cell.length_a   1.000
_cell.length_b   1.000
_cell.length_c   1.000
_cell.angle_alpha   90.00
_cell.angle_beta   90.00
_cell.angle_gamma   90.00
#
_symmetry.space_group_name_H-M   'P 1'
#
loop_
_entity.id
_entity.type
_entity.pdbx_description
1 polymer ?
#
loop_
_entity_poly.entity_id
_entity_poly.type
_entity_poly.pdbx_seq_one_letter_code
_entity_poly.pdbx_strand_id
1 'polypeptide(L)'
;MSKRPGRGWWWLLWPWALCAEPRDPFAPPPLPACAQTAASPAGWRLKGVIGQPTLRYGWVVTPAGQWLRLRPRQRVLAERWQVTQVQARSLTLTALAAEPDCPASQGDISLIMDNKDGKP
;
A
#
# COMPACT_ATOMS: atom_id res chain seq x y z
N MET A 1 -76.69 -4.31 12.31
CA MET A 1 -76.00 -4.80 11.09
C MET A 1 -74.62 -4.15 11.02
N SER A 2 -73.57 -4.84 11.46
CA SER A 2 -72.20 -4.31 11.45
C SER A 2 -71.48 -4.77 10.18
N LYS A 3 -71.11 -3.82 9.31
CA LYS A 3 -70.40 -4.07 8.05
C LYS A 3 -68.94 -4.43 8.34
N ARG A 4 -68.50 -5.61 7.90
CA ARG A 4 -67.07 -5.99 7.92
C ARG A 4 -66.30 -5.18 6.88
N PRO A 5 -65.16 -4.54 7.20
CA PRO A 5 -64.34 -3.88 6.19
C PRO A 5 -63.51 -4.91 5.41
N GLY A 6 -63.52 -4.74 4.09
CA GLY A 6 -62.87 -5.62 3.11
C GLY A 6 -61.35 -5.64 3.23
N ARG A 7 -60.81 -6.85 3.38
CA ARG A 7 -59.38 -7.15 3.27
C ARG A 7 -59.03 -7.24 1.79
N GLY A 8 -58.63 -6.13 1.19
CA GLY A 8 -58.25 -6.09 -0.24
C GLY A 8 -56.99 -5.30 -0.58
N TRP A 9 -56.46 -4.48 0.35
CA TRP A 9 -55.30 -3.64 0.08
C TRP A 9 -53.98 -4.45 0.05
N TRP A 10 -53.88 -5.56 0.78
CA TRP A 10 -52.61 -6.25 1.01
C TRP A 10 -51.96 -6.98 -0.19
N TRP A 11 -52.54 -6.90 -1.39
CA TRP A 11 -52.03 -7.58 -2.58
C TRP A 11 -51.11 -6.72 -3.48
N LEU A 12 -50.92 -5.44 -3.18
CA LEU A 12 -50.13 -4.52 -4.02
C LEU A 12 -48.63 -4.43 -3.68
N LEU A 13 -48.14 -5.18 -2.68
CA LEU A 13 -46.73 -5.10 -2.23
C LEU A 13 -45.91 -6.37 -2.53
N TRP A 14 -46.49 -7.40 -3.16
CA TRP A 14 -45.78 -8.67 -3.38
C TRP A 14 -44.72 -8.68 -4.51
N PRO A 15 -44.67 -7.80 -5.54
CA PRO A 15 -43.81 -8.11 -6.68
C PRO A 15 -42.30 -7.93 -6.43
N TRP A 16 -41.88 -7.37 -5.29
CA TRP A 16 -40.46 -7.02 -5.06
C TRP A 16 -39.60 -8.15 -4.50
N ALA A 17 -40.21 -9.30 -4.17
CA ALA A 17 -39.47 -10.44 -3.60
C ALA A 17 -38.69 -11.27 -4.64
N LEU A 18 -38.84 -11.00 -5.94
CA LEU A 18 -38.34 -11.86 -7.02
C LEU A 18 -36.97 -11.48 -7.59
N CYS A 19 -36.38 -10.36 -7.15
CA CYS A 19 -35.03 -9.96 -7.55
C CYS A 19 -33.97 -10.47 -6.55
N ALA A 20 -34.00 -11.75 -6.20
CA ALA A 20 -32.94 -12.37 -5.42
C ALA A 20 -31.92 -13.00 -6.38
N GLU A 21 -30.80 -12.30 -6.59
CA GLU A 21 -29.68 -12.83 -7.37
C GLU A 21 -29.13 -14.08 -6.66
N PRO A 22 -28.96 -15.22 -7.36
CA PRO A 22 -28.46 -16.45 -6.75
C PRO A 22 -27.08 -16.21 -6.16
N ARG A 23 -26.96 -16.30 -4.82
CA ARG A 23 -25.64 -16.28 -4.18
C ARG A 23 -25.03 -17.66 -4.32
N ASP A 24 -23.88 -17.73 -4.96
CA ASP A 24 -23.07 -18.95 -4.97
C ASP A 24 -22.35 -19.07 -3.62
N PRO A 25 -22.75 -20.02 -2.73
CA PRO A 25 -22.12 -20.19 -1.43
C PRO A 25 -20.71 -20.82 -1.52
N PHE A 26 -20.32 -21.30 -2.71
CA PHE A 26 -18.99 -21.84 -2.99
C PHE A 26 -18.10 -20.86 -3.76
N ALA A 27 -18.58 -19.65 -4.02
CA ALA A 27 -17.76 -18.61 -4.64
C ALA A 27 -16.52 -18.38 -3.77
N PRO A 28 -15.31 -18.35 -4.37
CA PRO A 28 -14.11 -18.04 -3.63
C PRO A 28 -14.26 -16.68 -2.96
N PRO A 29 -13.74 -16.50 -1.74
CA PRO A 29 -13.79 -15.20 -1.08
C PRO A 29 -13.17 -14.15 -2.03
N PRO A 30 -13.79 -12.97 -2.19
CA PRO A 30 -13.18 -11.91 -2.96
C PRO A 30 -11.77 -11.67 -2.39
N LEU A 31 -10.77 -11.60 -3.28
CA LEU A 31 -9.42 -11.22 -2.89
C LEU A 31 -9.53 -9.94 -2.05
N PRO A 32 -8.78 -9.80 -0.94
CA PRO A 32 -8.82 -8.56 -0.18
C PRO A 32 -8.57 -7.41 -1.14
N ALA A 33 -9.40 -6.36 -1.09
CA ALA A 33 -9.33 -5.25 -2.04
C ALA A 33 -7.91 -4.66 -2.14
N CYS A 34 -7.13 -4.80 -1.07
CA CYS A 34 -5.72 -4.47 -1.01
C CYS A 34 -4.87 -5.74 -0.80
N ALA A 35 -4.95 -6.71 -1.71
CA ALA A 35 -4.09 -7.89 -1.74
C ALA A 35 -2.69 -7.53 -2.23
N GLN A 36 -1.98 -6.68 -1.49
CA GLN A 36 -0.64 -6.26 -1.86
C GLN A 36 0.29 -6.51 -0.69
N THR A 37 0.93 -7.67 -0.72
CA THR A 37 2.30 -7.81 -0.20
C THR A 37 3.19 -6.88 -1.04
N ALA A 38 3.05 -5.56 -0.85
CA ALA A 38 3.80 -4.57 -1.58
C ALA A 38 5.27 -4.74 -1.16
N ALA A 39 6.15 -4.86 -2.15
CA ALA A 39 7.57 -4.89 -1.89
C ALA A 39 7.95 -3.64 -1.08
N SER A 40 8.65 -3.85 0.03
CA SER A 40 9.02 -2.81 1.00
C SER A 40 10.54 -2.63 1.02
N PRO A 41 11.04 -1.39 1.07
CA PRO A 41 12.46 -1.12 1.21
C PRO A 41 12.98 -1.34 2.64
N ALA A 42 12.16 -1.79 3.60
CA ALA A 42 12.55 -2.00 4.99
C ALA A 42 13.80 -2.90 5.17
N GLY A 43 14.01 -3.87 4.28
CA GLY A 43 15.18 -4.75 4.31
C GLY A 43 16.43 -4.20 3.60
N TRP A 44 16.35 -3.01 3.01
CA TRP A 44 17.47 -2.40 2.28
C TRP A 44 18.50 -1.84 3.27
N ARG A 45 19.77 -1.83 2.88
CA ARG A 45 20.86 -1.29 3.70
C ARG A 45 21.54 -0.13 2.99
N LEU A 46 21.60 1.02 3.64
CA LEU A 46 22.36 2.18 3.14
C LEU A 46 23.86 1.94 3.37
N LYS A 47 24.63 1.87 2.28
CA LYS A 47 26.07 1.60 2.33
C LYS A 47 26.92 2.85 2.18
N GLY A 48 26.38 3.90 1.58
CA GLY A 48 27.10 5.14 1.33
C GLY A 48 26.20 6.22 0.77
N VAL A 49 26.67 7.46 0.87
CA VAL A 49 26.05 8.62 0.21
C VAL A 49 27.14 9.42 -0.48
N ILE A 50 26.91 9.77 -1.75
CA ILE A 50 27.88 10.49 -2.58
C ILE A 50 27.23 11.76 -3.12
N GLY A 51 28.00 12.85 -3.20
CA GLY A 51 27.56 14.10 -3.81
C GLY A 51 27.62 15.29 -2.85
N GLN A 52 27.13 16.42 -3.34
CA GLN A 52 27.13 17.68 -2.60
C GLN A 52 25.84 17.84 -1.79
N PRO A 53 25.78 18.69 -0.76
CA PRO A 53 24.58 18.89 0.04
C PRO A 53 23.30 19.21 -0.76
N THR A 54 23.44 19.89 -1.90
CA THR A 54 22.34 20.24 -2.82
C THR A 54 21.87 19.06 -3.67
N LEU A 55 22.72 18.07 -3.92
CA LEU A 55 22.42 16.89 -4.72
C LEU A 55 23.26 15.70 -4.26
N ARG A 56 22.64 14.88 -3.40
CA ARG A 56 23.20 13.63 -2.89
C ARG A 56 22.55 12.42 -3.55
N TYR A 57 23.32 11.35 -3.67
CA TYR A 57 22.88 10.04 -4.13
C TYR A 57 23.14 9.01 -3.04
N GLY A 58 22.14 8.21 -2.69
CA GLY A 58 22.30 7.09 -1.77
C GLY A 58 22.66 5.82 -2.51
N TRP A 59 23.61 5.06 -1.99
CA TRP A 59 23.94 3.71 -2.46
C TRP A 59 23.40 2.70 -1.46
N VAL A 60 22.44 1.90 -1.90
CA VAL A 60 21.78 0.90 -1.07
C VAL A 60 21.99 -0.50 -1.62
N VAL A 61 21.94 -1.49 -0.74
CA VAL A 61 21.95 -2.91 -1.08
C VAL A 61 20.60 -3.51 -0.69
N THR A 62 19.94 -4.19 -1.62
CA THR A 62 18.68 -4.90 -1.36
C THR A 62 18.93 -6.19 -0.57
N PRO A 63 17.90 -6.81 0.06
CA PRO A 63 18.01 -8.13 0.67
C PRO A 63 18.55 -9.20 -0.28
N ALA A 64 18.30 -9.06 -1.59
CA ALA A 64 18.81 -9.95 -2.63
C ALA A 64 20.29 -9.66 -3.01
N GLY A 65 20.95 -8.71 -2.34
CA GLY A 65 22.35 -8.36 -2.59
C GLY A 65 22.56 -7.41 -3.78
N GLN A 66 21.50 -6.86 -4.37
CA GLN A 66 21.61 -5.96 -5.51
C GLN A 66 21.97 -4.54 -5.07
N TRP A 67 22.92 -3.92 -5.78
CA TRP A 67 23.28 -2.51 -5.57
C TRP A 67 22.36 -1.59 -6.35
N LEU A 68 21.80 -0.59 -5.67
CA LEU A 68 20.97 0.45 -6.27
C LEU A 68 21.50 1.83 -5.91
N ARG A 69 21.61 2.69 -6.93
CA ARG A 69 21.85 4.13 -6.75
C ARG A 69 20.50 4.86 -6.73
N LEU A 70 20.24 5.57 -5.64
CA LEU A 70 19.01 6.31 -5.39
C LEU A 70 19.26 7.82 -5.44
N ARG A 71 18.44 8.54 -6.20
CA ARG A 71 18.42 10.02 -6.25
C ARG A 71 17.15 10.59 -5.59
N PRO A 72 17.16 11.84 -5.13
CA PRO A 72 15.95 12.52 -4.65
C PRO A 72 14.85 12.49 -5.72
N ARG A 73 13.59 12.28 -5.30
CA ARG A 73 12.39 12.13 -6.13
C ARG A 73 12.38 10.91 -7.05
N GLN A 74 13.37 10.01 -6.96
CA GLN A 74 13.32 8.74 -7.69
C GLN A 74 12.21 7.86 -7.13
N ARG A 75 11.49 7.20 -8.01
CA ARG A 75 10.53 6.16 -7.66
C ARG A 75 11.13 4.77 -7.83
N VAL A 76 10.77 3.87 -6.93
CA VAL A 76 11.29 2.50 -6.85
C VAL A 76 10.17 1.53 -6.49
N LEU A 77 10.45 0.23 -6.63
CA LEU A 77 9.52 -0.85 -6.26
C LEU A 77 8.17 -0.70 -6.98
N ALA A 78 8.23 -0.65 -8.32
CA ALA A 78 7.07 -0.46 -9.21
C ALA A 78 6.30 0.85 -8.95
N GLU A 79 7.02 1.97 -8.80
CA GLU A 79 6.45 3.31 -8.59
C GLU A 79 5.69 3.50 -7.27
N ARG A 80 5.81 2.56 -6.32
CA ARG A 80 5.08 2.58 -5.05
C ARG A 80 5.83 3.29 -3.93
N TRP A 81 7.11 3.58 -4.13
CA TRP A 81 7.96 4.26 -3.16
C TRP A 81 8.71 5.39 -3.83
N GLN A 82 8.81 6.54 -3.16
CA GLN A 82 9.57 7.68 -3.63
C GLN A 82 10.65 8.06 -2.62
N VAL A 83 11.87 8.31 -3.12
CA VAL A 83 12.95 8.86 -2.31
C VAL A 83 12.65 10.32 -2.02
N THR A 84 12.34 10.66 -0.78
CA THR A 84 11.99 12.01 -0.36
C THR A 84 13.20 12.79 0.10
N GLN A 85 14.15 12.15 0.78
CA GLN A 85 15.34 12.81 1.29
C GLN A 85 16.58 11.92 1.21
N VAL A 86 17.71 12.53 0.83
CA VAL A 86 19.04 11.90 0.89
C VAL A 86 19.96 12.81 1.70
N GLN A 87 20.25 12.41 2.93
CA GLN A 87 21.12 13.11 3.86
C GLN A 87 22.50 12.46 3.88
N ALA A 88 23.47 13.02 4.62
CA ALA A 88 24.84 12.49 4.64
C ALA A 88 24.94 11.05 5.16
N ARG A 89 24.06 10.65 6.07
CA ARG A 89 24.07 9.31 6.72
C ARG A 89 22.72 8.60 6.73
N SER A 90 21.71 9.17 6.08
CA SER A 90 20.37 8.61 6.03
C SER A 90 19.71 8.84 4.68
N LEU A 91 18.77 7.96 4.35
CA LEU A 91 17.94 8.05 3.15
C LEU A 91 16.50 7.70 3.52
N THR A 92 15.56 8.58 3.17
CA THR A 92 14.14 8.40 3.47
C THR A 92 13.38 8.07 2.21
N LEU A 93 12.57 7.02 2.29
CA LEU A 93 11.60 6.62 1.26
C LEU A 93 10.20 6.72 1.83
N THR A 94 9.29 7.30 1.06
CA THR A 94 7.87 7.43 1.42
C THR A 94 7.05 6.55 0.50
N ALA A 95 6.09 5.82 1.05
CA ALA A 95 5.13 5.06 0.26
C ALA A 95 4.20 6.03 -0.48
N LEU A 96 3.99 5.76 -1.76
CA LEU A 96 2.98 6.43 -2.57
C LEU A 96 1.69 5.60 -2.51
N ALA A 97 0.55 6.28 -2.39
CA ALA A 97 -0.75 5.61 -2.47
C ALA A 97 -0.87 4.97 -3.86
N ALA A 98 -1.06 3.65 -3.88
CA ALA A 98 -1.13 2.90 -5.13
C ALA A 98 -2.54 2.94 -5.73
N GLU A 99 -3.57 3.02 -4.89
CA GLU A 99 -4.98 3.07 -5.28
C GLU A 99 -5.72 4.03 -4.36
N PRO A 100 -6.75 4.75 -4.84
CA PRO A 100 -7.53 5.69 -4.03
C PRO A 100 -8.23 5.03 -2.84
N ASP A 101 -8.60 3.74 -2.98
CA ASP A 101 -9.31 2.97 -1.96
C ASP A 101 -8.40 2.10 -1.09
N CYS A 102 -7.10 2.04 -1.40
CA CYS A 102 -6.13 1.34 -0.57
C CYS A 102 -5.19 2.33 0.11
N PRO A 103 -5.26 2.47 1.45
CA PRO A 103 -4.32 3.31 2.16
C PRO A 103 -2.90 2.84 1.86
N ALA A 104 -1.97 3.78 1.65
CA ALA A 104 -0.56 3.47 1.42
C ALA A 104 -0.07 2.58 2.57
N SER A 105 0.22 1.33 2.25
CA SER A 105 0.72 0.37 3.22
C SER A 105 2.14 0.77 3.61
N GLN A 106 2.27 1.24 4.86
CA GLN A 106 3.48 1.64 5.57
C GLN A 106 3.93 3.09 5.34
N GLY A 107 4.18 3.80 6.44
CA GLY A 107 4.69 5.17 6.46
C GLY A 107 6.15 5.27 6.01
N ASP A 108 6.76 6.43 6.27
CA ASP A 108 8.14 6.72 5.85
C ASP A 108 9.14 5.71 6.40
N ILE A 109 10.00 5.18 5.52
CA ILE A 109 11.11 4.31 5.87
C ILE A 109 12.40 5.10 5.77
N SER A 110 13.11 5.21 6.89
CA SER A 110 14.43 5.84 6.96
C SER A 110 15.52 4.78 7.09
N LEU A 111 16.36 4.67 6.07
CA LEU A 111 17.55 3.84 6.07
C LEU A 111 18.69 4.64 6.67
N ILE A 112 19.27 4.14 7.75
CA ILE A 112 20.44 4.75 8.41
C ILE A 112 21.68 3.93 8.03
N MET A 113 22.78 4.62 7.75
CA MET A 113 24.05 3.98 7.43
C MET A 113 24.59 3.22 8.65
N ASP A 114 24.89 1.92 8.46
CA ASP A 114 25.49 1.09 9.50
C ASP A 114 26.77 1.74 10.05
N ASN A 115 26.87 1.95 11.36
CA ASN A 115 28.08 2.50 11.96
C ASN A 115 29.11 1.39 12.14
N LYS A 116 30.06 1.25 11.20
CA LYS A 116 31.18 0.31 11.30
C LYS A 116 32.44 0.94 11.92
N ASP A 117 32.27 1.72 12.98
CA ASP A 117 33.39 2.30 13.76
C ASP A 117 33.67 1.53 15.06
N GLY A 118 32.99 0.41 15.30
CA GLY A 118 33.34 -0.55 16.36
C GLY A 118 34.31 -1.60 15.86
N LYS A 119 35.58 -1.25 15.72
CA LYS A 119 36.66 -2.26 15.64
C LYS A 119 37.01 -2.66 17.08
N PRO A 120 37.14 -3.95 17.41
CA PRO A 120 37.66 -4.38 18.71
C PRO A 120 39.09 -3.92 18.91
#